data_AF-A0A8S1JCF2-F1
#
_entry.id   AF-A0A8S1JCF2-F1
#
_cell.length_a   1.000
_cell.length_b   1.000
_cell.length_c   1.000
_cell.angle_alpha   90.00
_cell.angle_beta   90.00
_cell.angle_gamma   90.00
#
_symmetry.space_group_name_H-M   'P 1'
#
loop_
_entity.id
_entity.type
_entity.pdbx_description
1 polymer ?
#
loop_
_entity_poly.entity_id
_entity_poly.type
_entity_poly.pdbx_seq_one_letter_code
_entity_poly.pdbx_strand_id
1 'polypeptide(L)'
;MADKSTVRRKSPAEFFAENKNIAGFDNAGKCLFTSVRELVENSLDSAESISELPDVEIGIEEVSQKALNRVRGVENHERIDEALYQDFETENERKKRLAKEARDQERLAKLVANKGMDAMEVEAKRKEIEAKKLAQASKQRTYYKLTVKDNGAGMPHQDIPSLLGVVLSGTKYQVKQTRGKFGLGAKMVLIWSKMTTGLPFEIWSAQKNQKKKSHYLLDIDIHRWKATIGI
;
A
#
# COMPACT_ATOMS: atom_id res chain seq x y z
N MET A 1 -18.91 -11.82 36.10
CA MET A 1 -19.48 -12.58 34.97
C MET A 1 -18.58 -12.33 33.78
N ALA A 2 -17.74 -13.30 33.42
CA ALA A 2 -16.86 -13.19 32.25
C ALA A 2 -17.71 -13.40 30.98
N ASP A 3 -17.55 -12.48 30.04
CA ASP A 3 -18.32 -12.36 28.80
C ASP A 3 -18.22 -13.62 27.94
N LYS A 4 -19.34 -14.00 27.33
CA LYS A 4 -19.50 -15.21 26.51
C LYS A 4 -18.53 -15.12 25.34
N SER A 5 -17.67 -16.12 25.20
CA SER A 5 -16.77 -16.30 24.06
C SER A 5 -17.55 -16.35 22.74
N THR A 6 -17.80 -15.18 22.15
CA THR A 6 -18.43 -15.07 20.84
C THR A 6 -17.38 -15.46 19.82
N VAL A 7 -17.56 -16.60 19.15
CA VAL A 7 -16.72 -16.99 18.02
C VAL A 7 -16.87 -15.93 16.94
N ARG A 8 -15.84 -15.08 16.77
CA ARG A 8 -15.81 -14.06 15.71
C ARG A 8 -15.23 -14.69 14.45
N ARG A 9 -16.04 -14.78 13.39
CA ARG A 9 -15.56 -15.12 12.05
C ARG A 9 -15.02 -13.85 11.40
N LYS A 10 -13.82 -13.95 10.82
CA LYS A 10 -13.24 -12.90 9.99
C LYS A 10 -13.26 -13.38 8.54
N SER A 11 -13.54 -12.47 7.62
CA SER A 11 -13.28 -12.73 6.21
C SER A 11 -11.77 -12.91 5.98
N PRO A 12 -11.34 -13.66 4.94
CA PRO A 12 -9.92 -13.76 4.58
C PRO A 12 -9.23 -12.40 4.49
N ALA A 13 -9.97 -11.41 4.04
CA ALA A 13 -9.52 -10.05 3.89
C ALA A 13 -9.37 -9.23 5.18
N GLU A 14 -10.31 -9.32 6.11
CA GLU A 14 -10.14 -8.73 7.44
C GLU A 14 -8.92 -9.36 8.12
N PHE A 15 -8.76 -10.67 7.96
CA PHE A 15 -7.56 -11.36 8.39
C PHE A 15 -6.31 -10.76 7.72
N PHE A 16 -6.31 -10.49 6.41
CA PHE A 16 -5.15 -9.89 5.75
C PHE A 16 -4.89 -8.43 6.12
N ALA A 17 -5.94 -7.61 6.28
CA ALA A 17 -5.80 -6.21 6.69
C ALA A 17 -5.15 -6.09 8.07
N GLU A 18 -5.44 -7.04 8.96
CA GLU A 18 -4.85 -7.16 10.28
C GLU A 18 -3.49 -7.88 10.29
N ASN A 19 -3.24 -8.79 9.33
CA ASN A 19 -2.05 -9.65 9.29
C ASN A 19 -1.19 -9.42 8.03
N LYS A 20 -0.87 -8.15 7.75
CA LYS A 20 -0.08 -7.72 6.58
C LYS A 20 1.31 -8.36 6.49
N ASN A 21 1.89 -8.67 7.65
CA ASN A 21 3.17 -9.35 7.80
C ASN A 21 3.18 -10.76 7.23
N ILE A 22 2.07 -11.49 7.33
CA ILE A 22 1.97 -12.88 6.83
C ILE A 22 2.05 -12.91 5.30
N ALA A 23 1.55 -11.87 4.62
CA ALA A 23 1.57 -11.76 3.17
C ALA A 23 2.80 -11.01 2.61
N GLY A 24 3.74 -10.58 3.46
CA GLY A 24 4.95 -9.88 3.02
C GLY A 24 4.79 -8.39 2.71
N PHE A 25 3.69 -7.77 3.16
CA PHE A 25 3.38 -6.34 2.96
C PHE A 25 3.61 -5.49 4.23
N ASP A 26 4.53 -5.90 5.09
CA ASP A 26 4.90 -5.23 6.34
C ASP A 26 5.90 -4.07 6.14
N ASN A 27 6.79 -4.19 5.16
CA ASN A 27 7.83 -3.20 4.88
C ASN A 27 7.73 -2.71 3.43
N ALA A 28 7.76 -1.39 3.21
CA ALA A 28 7.69 -0.76 1.89
C ALA A 28 8.62 -1.39 0.84
N GLY A 29 9.87 -1.72 1.19
CA GLY A 29 10.79 -2.38 0.26
C GLY A 29 10.40 -3.81 -0.08
N LYS A 30 9.91 -4.56 0.92
CA LYS A 30 9.44 -5.94 0.76
C LYS A 30 8.10 -6.01 0.02
N CYS A 31 7.25 -4.99 0.15
CA CYS A 31 5.98 -4.88 -0.57
C CYS A 31 6.20 -4.89 -2.07
N LEU A 32 7.14 -4.06 -2.57
CA LEU A 32 7.43 -3.96 -3.99
C LEU A 32 8.00 -5.27 -4.53
N PHE A 33 9.00 -5.83 -3.84
CA PHE A 33 9.58 -7.13 -4.20
C PHE A 33 8.52 -8.24 -4.24
N THR A 34 7.68 -8.34 -3.20
CA THR A 34 6.61 -9.35 -3.13
C THR A 34 5.61 -9.14 -4.26
N SER A 35 5.27 -7.89 -4.59
CA SER A 35 4.36 -7.57 -5.69
C SER A 35 4.90 -8.02 -7.03
N VAL A 36 6.17 -7.73 -7.33
CA VAL A 36 6.84 -8.18 -8.55
C VAL A 36 6.87 -9.71 -8.60
N ARG A 37 7.33 -10.35 -7.52
CA ARG A 37 7.45 -11.80 -7.43
C ARG A 37 6.12 -12.51 -7.71
N GLU A 38 5.05 -12.12 -7.05
CA GLU A 38 3.74 -12.77 -7.18
C GLU A 38 3.13 -12.60 -8.58
N LEU A 39 3.32 -11.44 -9.20
CA LEU A 39 2.84 -11.21 -10.58
C LEU A 39 3.67 -12.00 -11.60
N VAL A 40 5.00 -12.01 -11.45
CA VAL A 40 5.90 -12.78 -12.33
C VAL A 40 5.66 -14.28 -12.20
N GLU A 41 5.54 -14.82 -10.98
CA GLU A 41 5.23 -16.24 -10.77
C GLU A 41 3.90 -16.63 -11.44
N ASN A 42 2.89 -15.76 -11.41
CA ASN A 42 1.64 -15.97 -12.12
C ASN A 42 1.78 -15.93 -13.64
N SER A 43 2.56 -14.98 -14.17
CA SER A 43 2.84 -14.88 -15.61
C SER A 43 3.59 -16.12 -16.13
N LEU A 44 4.58 -16.61 -15.38
CA LEU A 44 5.31 -17.85 -15.72
C LEU A 44 4.39 -19.07 -15.72
N ASP A 45 3.58 -19.24 -14.66
CA ASP A 45 2.62 -20.34 -14.58
C ASP A 45 1.58 -20.27 -15.73
N SER A 46 1.21 -19.06 -16.17
CA SER A 46 0.28 -18.81 -17.28
C SER A 46 0.86 -19.25 -18.63
N ALA A 47 2.11 -18.91 -18.93
CA ALA A 47 2.80 -19.34 -20.16
C ALA A 47 3.03 -20.86 -20.17
N GLU A 48 3.49 -21.43 -19.06
CA GLU A 48 3.70 -22.88 -18.92
C GLU A 48 2.38 -23.67 -19.04
N SER A 49 1.24 -23.08 -18.67
CA SER A 49 -0.07 -23.75 -18.81
C SER A 49 -0.43 -24.07 -20.26
N ILE A 50 0.08 -23.28 -21.21
CA ILE A 50 -0.12 -23.46 -22.65
C ILE A 50 1.14 -23.96 -23.37
N SER A 51 2.18 -24.35 -22.61
CA SER A 51 3.46 -24.86 -23.14
C SER A 51 4.18 -23.88 -24.07
N GLU A 52 4.02 -22.58 -23.84
CA GLU A 52 4.76 -21.53 -24.57
C GLU A 52 5.97 -21.09 -23.74
N LEU A 53 7.05 -20.67 -24.41
CA LEU A 53 8.20 -20.08 -23.72
C LEU A 53 7.77 -18.74 -23.09
N PRO A 54 8.00 -18.53 -21.79
CA PRO A 54 7.56 -17.32 -21.11
C PRO A 54 8.34 -16.09 -21.60
N ASP A 55 7.61 -15.09 -22.07
CA ASP A 55 8.09 -13.74 -22.32
C ASP A 55 7.35 -12.81 -21.35
N VAL A 56 8.10 -12.20 -20.43
CA VAL A 56 7.56 -11.38 -19.33
C VAL A 56 8.29 -10.04 -19.28
N GLU A 57 7.53 -8.97 -19.46
CA GLU A 57 7.99 -7.59 -19.43
C GLU A 57 7.51 -6.93 -18.12
N ILE A 58 8.43 -6.28 -17.40
CA ILE A 58 8.16 -5.65 -16.09
C ILE A 58 8.53 -4.17 -16.17
N GLY A 59 7.56 -3.29 -15.89
CA GLY A 59 7.75 -1.86 -15.77
C GLY A 59 7.52 -1.39 -14.33
N ILE A 60 8.45 -0.59 -13.81
CA ILE A 60 8.32 0.03 -12.48
C ILE A 60 8.57 1.54 -12.65
N GLU A 61 7.53 2.33 -12.44
CA GLU A 61 7.58 3.79 -12.52
C GLU A 61 7.36 4.39 -11.12
N GLU A 62 8.24 5.29 -10.69
CA GLU A 62 8.03 6.02 -9.43
C GLU A 62 6.95 7.09 -9.62
N VAL A 63 6.02 7.15 -8.66
CA VAL A 63 4.91 8.09 -8.64
C VAL A 63 4.99 8.93 -7.37
N SER A 64 5.14 10.24 -7.54
CA SER A 64 5.14 11.17 -6.41
C SER A 64 3.77 11.26 -5.75
N GLN A 65 3.73 11.59 -4.45
CA GLN A 65 2.48 11.83 -3.73
C GLN A 65 1.61 12.90 -4.42
N LYS A 66 2.22 13.95 -4.98
CA LYS A 66 1.51 15.00 -5.72
C LYS A 66 0.85 14.47 -6.98
N ALA A 67 1.55 13.64 -7.75
CA ALA A 67 1.00 12.99 -8.93
C ALA A 67 -0.16 12.05 -8.56
N LEU A 68 -0.01 11.27 -7.48
CA LEU A 68 -1.08 10.38 -7.00
C LEU A 68 -2.32 11.16 -6.54
N ASN A 69 -2.15 12.26 -5.80
CA ASN A 69 -3.27 13.09 -5.33
C ASN A 69 -4.05 13.69 -6.49
N ARG A 70 -3.36 14.12 -7.56
CA ARG A 70 -3.99 14.59 -8.79
C ARG A 70 -4.85 13.49 -9.43
N VAL A 71 -4.35 12.27 -9.52
CA VAL A 71 -5.11 11.14 -10.09
C VAL A 71 -6.32 10.77 -9.23
N ARG A 72 -6.23 10.94 -7.91
CA ARG A 72 -7.36 10.74 -6.98
C ARG A 72 -8.42 11.83 -7.04
N GLY A 73 -8.19 12.92 -7.78
CA GLY A 73 -9.06 14.10 -7.74
C GLY A 73 -9.02 14.86 -6.41
N VAL A 74 -8.01 14.60 -5.58
CA VAL A 74 -7.76 15.33 -4.34
C VAL A 74 -6.75 16.42 -4.69
N GLU A 75 -7.25 17.58 -5.13
CA GLU A 75 -6.37 18.74 -5.25
C GLU A 75 -5.90 19.11 -3.84
N ASN A 76 -4.60 19.05 -3.62
CA ASN A 76 -4.01 19.69 -2.45
C ASN A 76 -4.24 21.18 -2.64
N HIS A 77 -5.33 21.72 -2.11
CA HIS A 77 -5.31 23.12 -1.73
C HIS A 77 -4.17 23.23 -0.72
N GLU A 78 -3.06 23.85 -1.11
CA GLU A 78 -2.15 24.41 -0.11
C GLU A 78 -3.03 25.25 0.80
N ARG A 79 -3.01 24.98 2.11
CA ARG A 79 -3.76 25.79 3.07
C ARG A 79 -3.19 27.19 2.94
N ILE A 80 -3.92 28.06 2.26
CA ILE A 80 -3.46 29.42 1.92
C ILE A 80 -3.26 30.23 3.20
N ASP A 81 -4.04 29.91 4.25
CA ASP A 81 -3.93 30.50 5.58
C ASP A 81 -3.88 29.44 6.68
N GLU A 82 -2.67 29.07 7.12
CA GLU A 82 -2.47 28.25 8.33
C GLU A 82 -3.04 28.92 9.60
N ALA A 83 -3.16 30.25 9.60
CA ALA A 83 -3.72 31.03 10.71
C ALA A 83 -5.22 30.80 10.91
N LEU A 84 -5.97 30.47 9.84
CA LEU A 84 -7.42 30.28 9.88
C LEU A 84 -7.85 28.89 10.39
N TYR A 85 -6.93 27.92 10.27
CA TYR A 85 -7.12 26.52 10.67
C TYR A 85 -6.11 26.12 11.76
N GLN A 86 -5.82 27.02 12.70
CA GLN A 86 -5.35 26.57 14.00
C GLN A 86 -6.47 25.69 14.55
N ASP A 87 -6.32 24.37 14.39
CA ASP A 87 -7.17 23.37 14.99
C ASP A 87 -7.47 23.83 16.42
N PHE A 88 -8.75 23.88 16.81
CA PHE A 88 -9.18 24.40 18.11
C PHE A 88 -8.43 23.62 19.20
N GLU A 89 -7.31 24.17 19.68
CA GLU A 89 -6.44 23.48 20.63
C GLU A 89 -7.24 23.42 21.92
N THR A 90 -7.74 22.23 22.26
CA THR A 90 -8.44 22.06 23.53
C THR A 90 -7.48 22.46 24.66
N GLU A 91 -7.96 23.09 25.74
CA GLU A 91 -7.09 23.55 26.84
C GLU A 91 -6.16 22.44 27.36
N ASN A 92 -6.63 21.18 27.29
CA ASN A 92 -5.85 20.00 27.66
C ASN A 92 -4.69 19.70 26.71
N GLU A 93 -4.89 19.85 25.39
CA GLU A 93 -3.82 19.68 24.41
C GLU A 93 -2.78 20.81 24.52
N ARG A 94 -3.25 22.05 24.72
CA ARG A 94 -2.40 23.21 24.98
C ARG A 94 -1.54 23.03 26.22
N LYS A 95 -2.14 22.61 27.34
CA LYS A 95 -1.40 22.30 28.58
C LYS A 95 -0.39 21.17 28.38
N LYS A 96 -0.74 20.11 27.64
CA LYS A 96 0.17 18.99 27.37
C LYS A 96 1.37 19.41 26.52
N ARG A 97 1.14 20.22 25.48
CA ARG A 97 2.21 20.74 24.62
C ARG A 97 3.14 21.67 25.39
N LEU A 98 2.58 22.66 26.11
CA LEU A 98 3.37 23.58 26.95
C LEU A 98 4.16 22.83 28.03
N ALA A 99 3.57 21.82 28.67
CA ALA A 99 4.27 20.99 29.66
C ALA A 99 5.40 20.16 29.04
N LYS A 100 5.21 19.67 27.80
CA LYS A 100 6.25 18.94 27.06
C LYS A 100 7.38 19.88 26.62
N GLU A 101 7.04 21.05 26.09
CA GLU A 101 8.00 22.10 25.70
C GLU A 101 8.81 22.59 26.91
N ALA A 102 8.17 22.80 28.07
CA ALA A 102 8.84 23.18 29.31
C ALA A 102 9.77 22.07 29.83
N ARG A 103 9.34 20.80 29.79
CA ARG A 103 10.20 19.64 30.15
C ARG A 103 11.38 19.48 29.20
N ASP A 104 11.16 19.69 27.91
CA ASP A 104 12.22 19.61 26.90
C ASP A 104 13.20 20.78 27.06
N GLN A 105 12.75 21.99 27.39
CA GLN A 105 13.61 23.13 27.75
C GLN A 105 14.41 22.87 29.04
N GLU A 106 13.77 22.35 30.09
CA GLU A 106 14.45 22.05 31.35
C GLU A 106 15.51 20.95 31.18
N ARG A 107 15.19 19.90 30.40
CA ARG A 107 16.12 18.82 30.07
C ARG A 107 17.29 19.34 29.25
N LEU A 108 17.04 20.25 28.31
CA LEU A 108 18.06 20.88 27.49
C LEU A 108 18.97 21.78 28.34
N ALA A 109 18.39 22.61 29.22
CA ALA A 109 19.12 23.45 30.17
C ALA A 109 20.05 22.62 31.11
N LYS A 110 19.56 21.48 31.60
CA LYS A 110 20.37 20.53 32.39
C LYS A 110 21.51 19.89 31.58
N LEU A 111 21.29 19.63 30.30
CA LEU A 111 22.32 19.11 29.40
C LEU A 111 23.40 20.16 29.07
N VAL A 112 23.02 21.44 28.95
CA VAL A 112 23.96 22.57 28.79
C VAL A 112 24.87 22.67 30.01
N ALA A 113 24.26 22.69 31.20
CA ALA A 113 24.97 22.83 32.47
C ALA A 113 25.97 21.69 32.74
N ASN A 114 25.67 20.46 32.32
CA ASN A 114 26.52 19.29 32.56
C ASN A 114 27.65 19.08 31.54
N LYS A 115 27.64 19.75 30.37
CA LYS A 115 28.64 19.54 29.31
C LYS A 115 29.52 20.75 28.99
N GLY A 116 29.31 21.90 29.65
CA GLY A 116 30.10 23.11 29.39
C GLY A 116 29.99 23.63 27.95
N MET A 117 28.87 23.31 27.27
CA MET A 117 28.58 23.78 25.92
C MET A 117 27.93 25.17 26.01
N ASP A 118 28.29 26.07 25.10
CA ASP A 118 27.70 27.42 25.07
C ASP A 118 26.20 27.35 24.71
N ALA A 119 25.42 28.33 25.18
CA ALA A 119 23.99 28.43 24.92
C ALA A 119 23.69 28.40 23.41
N MET A 120 24.59 28.97 22.59
CA MET A 120 24.49 28.98 21.15
C MET A 120 24.68 27.60 20.49
N GLU A 121 25.57 26.75 21.00
CA GLU A 121 25.79 25.37 20.50
C GLU A 121 24.59 24.46 20.79
N VAL A 122 23.92 24.69 21.91
CA VAL A 122 22.76 23.91 22.33
C VAL A 122 21.54 24.28 21.48
N GLU A 123 21.33 25.56 21.24
CA GLU A 123 20.31 26.09 20.33
C GLU A 123 20.51 25.50 18.91
N ALA A 124 21.76 25.48 18.42
CA ALA A 124 22.10 24.92 17.12
C ALA A 124 21.81 23.42 17.02
N LYS A 125 22.22 22.61 18.02
CA LYS A 125 21.88 21.17 18.05
C LYS A 125 20.39 20.91 18.19
N ARG A 126 19.65 21.75 18.92
CA ARG A 126 18.19 21.64 19.04
C ARG A 126 17.53 21.85 17.68
N LYS A 127 17.91 22.93 16.97
CA LYS A 127 17.44 23.21 15.61
C LYS A 127 17.83 22.11 14.63
N GLU A 128 19.03 21.53 14.75
CA GLU A 128 19.46 20.39 13.93
C GLU A 128 18.63 19.13 14.19
N ILE A 129 18.34 18.80 15.45
CA ILE A 129 17.50 17.66 15.83
C ILE A 129 16.04 17.88 15.39
N GLU A 130 15.54 19.10 15.53
CA GLU A 130 14.20 19.49 15.10
C GLU A 130 14.06 19.47 13.58
N ALA A 131 15.05 19.97 12.84
CA ALA A 131 15.14 19.86 11.39
C ALA A 131 15.26 18.40 10.93
N LYS A 132 16.05 17.57 11.61
CA LYS A 132 16.13 16.12 11.35
C LYS A 132 14.80 15.42 11.64
N LYS A 133 14.09 15.79 12.71
CA LYS A 133 12.74 15.28 13.02
C LYS A 133 11.71 15.73 11.97
N LEU A 134 11.73 16.99 11.54
CA LEU A 134 10.88 17.48 10.45
C LEU A 134 11.20 16.77 9.14
N ALA A 135 12.47 16.59 8.78
CA ALA A 135 12.90 15.87 7.60
C ALA A 135 12.51 14.38 7.64
N GLN A 136 12.60 13.75 8.83
CA GLN A 136 12.21 12.37 9.05
C GLN A 136 10.69 12.17 9.08
N ALA A 137 9.93 13.17 9.56
CA ALA A 137 8.48 13.23 9.44
C ALA A 137 8.01 13.55 8.00
N SER A 138 8.83 14.30 7.26
CA SER A 138 8.66 14.66 5.85
C SER A 138 9.17 13.58 4.88
N LYS A 139 9.49 12.37 5.35
CA LYS A 139 9.82 11.25 4.46
C LYS A 139 8.55 10.88 3.68
N GLN A 140 8.35 11.58 2.56
CA GLN A 140 7.17 11.46 1.72
C GLN A 140 7.01 10.00 1.31
N ARG A 141 5.78 9.50 1.38
CA ARG A 141 5.48 8.15 0.90
C ARG A 141 5.73 8.12 -0.61
N THR A 142 6.67 7.29 -1.03
CA THR A 142 6.91 6.99 -2.44
C THR A 142 5.91 5.94 -2.90
N TYR A 143 5.29 6.17 -4.05
CA TYR A 143 4.39 5.20 -4.68
C TYR A 143 5.03 4.70 -5.97
N TYR A 144 4.63 3.53 -6.42
CA TYR A 144 5.11 2.93 -7.66
C TYR A 144 3.94 2.44 -8.49
N LYS A 145 4.00 2.69 -9.79
CA LYS A 145 3.15 2.02 -10.78
C LYS A 145 3.92 0.80 -11.29
N LEU A 146 3.41 -0.38 -10.98
CA LEU A 146 3.94 -1.66 -11.41
C LEU A 146 3.11 -2.18 -12.58
N THR A 147 3.77 -2.47 -13.70
CA THR A 147 3.17 -3.08 -14.89
C THR A 147 3.84 -4.42 -15.15
N VAL A 148 3.06 -5.48 -15.35
CA VAL A 148 3.56 -6.80 -15.76
C VAL A 148 2.77 -7.23 -16.98
N LYS A 149 3.47 -7.62 -18.03
CA LYS A 149 2.91 -8.08 -19.29
C LYS A 149 3.52 -9.43 -19.63
N ASP A 150 2.68 -10.38 -20.03
CA ASP A 150 3.10 -11.73 -20.41
C ASP A 150 2.44 -12.21 -21.69
N ASN A 151 3.01 -13.26 -22.26
CA ASN A 151 2.50 -14.00 -23.41
C ASN A 151 1.74 -15.29 -23.00
N GLY A 152 1.21 -15.36 -21.78
CA GLY A 152 0.54 -16.54 -21.26
C GLY A 152 -0.84 -16.82 -21.84
N ALA A 153 -1.59 -17.73 -21.21
CA ALA A 153 -2.91 -18.18 -21.66
C ALA A 153 -3.98 -17.08 -21.76
N GLY A 154 -3.77 -16.00 -21.01
CA GLY A 154 -4.78 -14.96 -20.80
C GLY A 154 -5.98 -15.45 -19.97
N MET A 155 -6.95 -14.55 -19.79
CA MET A 155 -8.16 -14.78 -19.02
C MET A 155 -9.39 -14.51 -19.90
N PRO A 156 -10.45 -15.33 -19.80
CA PRO A 156 -11.72 -15.03 -20.45
C PRO A 156 -12.29 -13.70 -19.96
N HIS A 157 -12.84 -12.88 -20.87
CA HIS A 157 -13.37 -11.55 -20.54
C HIS A 157 -14.29 -11.58 -19.31
N GLN A 158 -15.25 -12.51 -19.30
CA GLN A 158 -16.29 -12.64 -18.28
C GLN A 158 -15.76 -13.07 -16.91
N ASP A 159 -14.62 -13.77 -16.89
CA ASP A 159 -14.06 -14.37 -15.69
C ASP A 159 -13.01 -13.47 -15.02
N ILE A 160 -12.48 -12.46 -15.70
CA ILE A 160 -11.46 -11.53 -15.16
C ILE A 160 -11.86 -10.97 -13.78
N PRO A 161 -13.08 -10.42 -13.58
CA PRO A 161 -13.49 -9.89 -12.28
C PRO A 161 -13.47 -10.95 -11.17
N SER A 162 -13.92 -12.16 -11.48
CA SER A 162 -13.96 -13.28 -10.53
C SER A 162 -12.56 -13.85 -10.24
N LEU A 163 -11.70 -13.92 -11.26
CA LEU A 163 -10.34 -14.45 -11.17
C LEU A 163 -9.41 -13.53 -10.38
N LEU A 164 -9.59 -12.22 -10.44
CA LEU A 164 -8.71 -11.24 -9.79
C LEU A 164 -9.33 -10.57 -8.55
N GLY A 165 -10.65 -10.37 -8.52
CA GLY A 165 -11.31 -9.63 -7.44
C GLY A 165 -11.91 -10.48 -6.31
N VAL A 166 -12.01 -11.79 -6.48
CA VAL A 166 -12.52 -12.70 -5.42
C VAL A 166 -11.37 -13.47 -4.79
N VAL A 167 -11.16 -13.29 -3.49
CA VAL A 167 -10.09 -14.00 -2.73
C VAL A 167 -10.39 -15.50 -2.68
N LEU A 168 -9.37 -16.36 -2.78
CA LEU A 168 -9.50 -17.84 -2.86
C LEU A 168 -10.25 -18.37 -4.09
N SER A 169 -10.49 -17.56 -5.12
CA SER A 169 -10.81 -18.10 -6.45
C SER A 169 -9.51 -18.45 -7.19
N GLY A 170 -9.54 -19.35 -8.16
CA GLY A 170 -8.36 -19.62 -8.96
C GLY A 170 -8.46 -20.90 -9.75
N THR A 171 -7.69 -20.98 -10.83
CA THR A 171 -7.59 -22.18 -11.66
C THR A 171 -6.55 -23.18 -11.13
N LYS A 172 -5.77 -22.79 -10.12
CA LYS A 172 -4.64 -23.56 -9.57
C LYS A 172 -5.03 -24.67 -8.57
N TYR A 173 -6.31 -25.00 -8.44
CA TYR A 173 -6.78 -26.13 -7.60
C TYR A 173 -6.62 -27.51 -8.27
N GLN A 174 -5.94 -27.57 -9.42
CA GLN A 174 -5.65 -28.82 -10.13
C GLN A 174 -4.41 -29.51 -9.55
N VAL A 175 -4.30 -30.82 -9.74
CA VAL A 175 -3.11 -31.62 -9.36
C VAL A 175 -2.00 -31.41 -10.41
N LYS A 176 -1.55 -30.16 -10.57
CA LYS A 176 -0.42 -29.76 -11.41
C LYS A 176 0.51 -28.89 -10.58
N GLN A 177 1.79 -29.21 -10.59
CA GLN A 177 2.79 -28.40 -9.88
C GLN A 177 2.81 -26.99 -10.48
N THR A 178 2.54 -25.99 -9.65
CA THR A 178 2.57 -24.56 -9.99
C THR A 178 3.34 -23.83 -8.88
N ARG A 179 3.88 -22.64 -9.16
CA ARG A 179 4.70 -21.90 -8.19
C ARG A 179 3.86 -21.38 -7.01
N GLY A 180 2.61 -21.02 -7.27
CA GLY A 180 1.67 -20.55 -6.24
C GLY A 180 0.66 -21.61 -5.80
N LYS A 181 0.54 -21.88 -4.48
CA LYS A 181 -0.35 -22.92 -3.92
C LYS A 181 -1.81 -22.51 -3.66
N PHE A 182 -2.07 -21.25 -3.36
CA PHE A 182 -3.37 -20.85 -2.75
C PHE A 182 -4.20 -19.88 -3.60
N GLY A 183 -3.72 -19.46 -4.79
CA GLY A 183 -4.43 -18.49 -5.63
C GLY A 183 -4.59 -17.10 -4.99
N LEU A 184 -3.78 -16.80 -3.96
CA LEU A 184 -3.85 -15.58 -3.15
C LEU A 184 -2.88 -14.49 -3.63
N GLY A 185 -1.69 -14.89 -4.11
CA GLY A 185 -0.55 -14.03 -4.45
C GLY A 185 -0.87 -12.71 -5.11
N ALA A 186 -1.19 -12.73 -6.41
CA ALA A 186 -1.52 -11.52 -7.16
C ALA A 186 -2.71 -10.74 -6.60
N LYS A 187 -3.68 -11.42 -5.96
CA LYS A 187 -4.83 -10.73 -5.34
C LYS A 187 -4.38 -9.90 -4.17
N MET A 188 -3.48 -10.44 -3.34
CA MET A 188 -2.89 -9.69 -2.24
C MET A 188 -2.18 -8.43 -2.72
N VAL A 189 -1.54 -8.49 -3.89
CA VAL A 189 -0.95 -7.31 -4.55
C VAL A 189 -2.01 -6.27 -4.89
N LEU A 190 -3.10 -6.68 -5.57
CA LEU A 190 -4.20 -5.79 -5.94
C LEU A 190 -4.86 -5.15 -4.70
N ILE A 191 -5.09 -5.95 -3.67
CA ILE A 191 -5.66 -5.50 -2.40
C ILE A 191 -4.76 -4.48 -1.74
N TRP A 192 -3.47 -4.77 -1.63
CA TRP A 192 -2.50 -3.85 -1.06
C TRP A 192 -2.46 -2.53 -1.85
N SER A 193 -2.46 -2.62 -3.18
CA SER A 193 -2.54 -1.45 -4.05
C SER A 193 -3.80 -0.62 -3.79
N LYS A 194 -4.99 -1.25 -3.70
CA LYS A 194 -6.23 -0.53 -3.39
C LYS A 194 -6.24 0.07 -1.99
N MET A 195 -5.76 -0.65 -0.98
CA MET A 195 -5.70 -0.15 0.40
C MET A 195 -4.75 1.04 0.55
N THR A 196 -3.65 1.08 -0.22
CA THR A 196 -2.63 2.13 -0.12
C THR A 196 -2.92 3.31 -1.06
N THR A 197 -3.36 3.03 -2.28
CA THR A 197 -3.58 4.02 -3.35
C THR A 197 -5.05 4.39 -3.54
N GLY A 198 -6.00 3.56 -3.14
CA GLY A 198 -7.44 3.81 -3.36
C GLY A 198 -7.86 3.79 -4.84
N LEU A 199 -6.93 3.58 -5.76
CA LEU A 199 -7.18 3.60 -7.19
C LEU A 199 -7.59 2.22 -7.71
N PRO A 200 -8.38 2.17 -8.79
CA PRO A 200 -8.65 0.92 -9.51
C PRO A 200 -7.39 0.45 -10.27
N PHE A 201 -7.44 -0.79 -10.75
CA PHE A 201 -6.34 -1.44 -11.48
C PHE A 201 -6.71 -1.62 -12.94
N GLU A 202 -5.73 -1.42 -13.81
CA GLU A 202 -5.90 -1.60 -15.25
C GLU A 202 -5.44 -2.99 -15.66
N ILE A 203 -6.33 -3.75 -16.31
CA ILE A 203 -6.08 -5.12 -16.72
C ILE A 203 -6.38 -5.24 -18.20
N TRP A 204 -5.43 -5.85 -18.92
CA TRP A 204 -5.70 -6.33 -20.25
C TRP A 204 -5.47 -7.82 -20.35
N SER A 205 -6.30 -8.50 -21.13
CA SER A 205 -6.12 -9.92 -21.39
C SER A 205 -6.69 -10.33 -22.73
N ALA A 206 -6.10 -11.33 -23.36
CA ALA A 206 -6.59 -11.92 -24.60
C ALA A 206 -6.26 -13.40 -24.60
N GLN A 207 -7.22 -14.25 -24.98
CA GLN A 207 -6.98 -15.66 -25.24
C GLN A 207 -6.70 -15.89 -26.73
N LYS A 208 -5.94 -16.92 -27.07
CA LYS A 208 -5.55 -17.26 -28.46
C LYS A 208 -6.74 -17.37 -29.43
N ASN A 209 -7.91 -17.75 -28.93
CA ASN A 209 -9.15 -17.91 -29.70
C ASN A 209 -10.05 -16.66 -29.71
N GLN A 210 -9.66 -15.56 -29.05
CA GLN A 210 -10.45 -14.33 -28.98
C GLN A 210 -10.00 -13.33 -30.06
N LYS A 211 -10.97 -12.78 -30.81
CA LYS A 211 -10.71 -11.74 -31.83
C LYS A 211 -10.39 -10.36 -31.25
N LYS A 212 -10.73 -10.12 -29.99
CA LYS A 212 -10.59 -8.83 -29.32
C LYS A 212 -9.83 -8.99 -28.02
N LYS A 213 -9.05 -7.98 -27.67
CA LYS A 213 -8.39 -7.85 -26.37
C LYS A 213 -9.40 -7.29 -25.37
N SER A 214 -9.51 -7.94 -24.22
CA SER A 214 -10.28 -7.47 -23.08
C SER A 214 -9.50 -6.36 -22.36
N HIS A 215 -10.22 -5.32 -21.94
CA HIS A 215 -9.70 -4.24 -21.09
C HIS A 215 -10.68 -4.02 -19.95
N TYR A 216 -10.15 -3.95 -18.73
CA TYR A 216 -10.92 -3.71 -17.52
C TYR A 216 -10.21 -2.68 -16.66
N LEU A 217 -10.97 -1.68 -16.20
CA LEU A 217 -10.64 -0.89 -15.03
C LEU A 217 -11.35 -1.54 -13.84
N LEU A 218 -10.62 -2.37 -13.10
CA LEU A 218 -11.18 -3.19 -12.04
C LEU A 218 -11.05 -2.48 -10.70
N ASP A 219 -12.14 -2.41 -9.95
CA ASP A 219 -12.14 -1.97 -8.56
C ASP A 219 -12.59 -3.10 -7.62
N ILE A 220 -12.06 -3.11 -6.40
CA ILE A 220 -12.41 -4.10 -5.37
C ILE A 220 -13.05 -3.37 -4.19
N ASP A 221 -14.28 -3.77 -3.87
CA ASP A 221 -14.89 -3.43 -2.59
C ASP A 221 -14.16 -4.19 -1.47
N ILE A 222 -13.38 -3.48 -0.65
CA ILE A 222 -12.56 -4.05 0.43
C ILE A 222 -13.41 -4.53 1.61
N HIS A 223 -14.70 -4.17 1.68
CA HIS A 223 -15.60 -4.62 2.73
C HIS A 223 -16.44 -5.81 2.28
N ARG A 224 -16.95 -5.77 1.04
CA ARG A 224 -17.83 -6.82 0.49
C ARG A 224 -17.13 -7.84 -0.40
N TRP A 225 -15.88 -7.59 -0.77
CA TRP A 225 -15.05 -8.48 -1.59
C TRP A 225 -15.69 -8.88 -2.90
N LYS A 226 -16.37 -7.91 -3.51
CA LYS A 226 -16.95 -8.02 -4.84
C LYS A 226 -16.15 -7.15 -5.79
N ALA A 227 -15.72 -7.74 -6.89
CA ALA A 227 -15.22 -6.99 -8.03
C ALA A 227 -16.32 -6.08 -8.55
N THR A 228 -16.00 -4.79 -8.68
CA THR A 228 -16.85 -3.80 -9.33
C THR A 228 -16.11 -3.31 -10.56
N ILE A 229 -16.81 -3.21 -11.68
CA ILE A 229 -16.24 -2.61 -12.89
C ILE A 229 -16.28 -1.11 -12.64
N GLY A 230 -15.11 -0.47 -12.67
CA GLY A 230 -15.02 0.99 -12.63
C GLY A 230 -15.72 1.54 -13.86
N ILE A 231 -16.69 2.43 -13.64
CA ILE A 231 -17.39 3.18 -14.69
C ILE A 231 -16.47 4.30 -15.16
#